data_AF-A0AAW0U6B9-F1
#
_entry.id   AF-A0AAW0U6B9-F1
#
_cell.length_a   1.000
_cell.length_b   1.000
_cell.length_c   1.000
_cell.angle_alpha   90.00
_cell.angle_beta   90.00
_cell.angle_gamma   90.00
#
_symmetry.space_group_name_H-M   'P 1'
#
loop_
_entity.id
_entity.type
_entity.pdbx_description
1 polymer ?
#
loop_
_entity_poly.entity_id
_entity_poly.type
_entity_poly.pdbx_seq_one_letter_code
_entity_poly.pdbx_strand_id
1 'polypeptide(L)'
;MSGGRLRQERFGIKHRYMTVTLGVDPGFSSETFYDHVLHKDAQRVTERFQAAKDHGVVVEQGTASINDILSHLYQEGPVILLTNAHLLVCVKCVRGAMPQLRSCFPCTPPYQGHYVLLVGFDMKNSHIYYRNPSFGNRICTISFSKLDKARRSYGTDEDIIFIYNYHPCECISPN
;
A
#
# COMPACT_ATOMS: atom_id res chain seq x y z
N MET A 1 -39.55 9.60 -3.03
CA MET A 1 -38.55 9.41 -1.97
C MET A 1 -37.37 8.66 -2.57
N SER A 2 -36.37 9.39 -3.06
CA SER A 2 -35.21 8.86 -3.78
C SER A 2 -34.10 8.53 -2.77
N GLY A 3 -33.85 7.24 -2.56
CA GLY A 3 -32.75 6.73 -1.74
C GLY A 3 -31.42 6.92 -2.46
N GLY A 4 -30.57 7.81 -1.94
CA GLY A 4 -29.22 8.03 -2.41
C GLY A 4 -28.34 6.80 -2.20
N ARG A 5 -27.86 6.22 -3.30
CA ARG A 5 -26.92 5.10 -3.34
C ARG A 5 -25.50 5.69 -3.41
N LEU A 6 -24.76 5.66 -2.31
CA LEU A 6 -23.35 6.04 -2.23
C LEU A 6 -22.56 4.72 -2.06
N ARG A 7 -21.39 4.49 -2.67
CA ARG A 7 -20.10 5.00 -2.13
C ARG A 7 -18.86 4.79 -3.04
N GLN A 8 -18.99 4.49 -4.33
CA GLN A 8 -17.84 4.45 -5.26
C GLN A 8 -17.75 5.67 -6.21
N GLU A 9 -18.84 6.45 -6.33
CA GLU A 9 -18.94 7.55 -7.28
C GLU A 9 -18.37 8.89 -6.81
N ARG A 10 -17.94 9.02 -5.53
CA ARG A 10 -17.66 10.37 -4.99
C ARG A 10 -16.51 11.10 -5.68
N PHE A 11 -15.52 10.37 -6.21
CA PHE A 11 -14.35 10.96 -6.87
C PHE A 11 -14.08 10.41 -8.29
N GLY A 12 -14.76 9.34 -8.73
CA GLY A 12 -14.61 8.79 -10.09
C GLY A 12 -13.20 8.26 -10.43
N ILE A 13 -12.36 7.98 -9.43
CA ILE A 13 -10.96 7.56 -9.65
C ILE A 13 -10.92 6.06 -9.97
N LYS A 14 -10.49 5.71 -11.18
CA LYS A 14 -10.25 4.34 -11.60
C LYS A 14 -9.05 3.76 -10.85
N HIS A 15 -9.23 2.61 -10.23
CA HIS A 15 -8.18 1.94 -9.48
C HIS A 15 -8.31 0.41 -9.54
N ARG A 16 -7.21 -0.28 -9.30
CA ARG A 16 -7.13 -1.74 -9.21
C ARG A 16 -6.36 -2.12 -7.95
N TYR A 17 -6.97 -2.95 -7.10
CA TYR A 17 -6.34 -3.48 -5.91
C TYR A 17 -5.82 -4.89 -6.18
N MET A 18 -4.61 -5.18 -5.74
CA MET A 18 -3.98 -6.49 -5.83
C MET A 18 -3.44 -6.90 -4.46
N THR A 19 -3.58 -8.18 -4.15
CA THR A 19 -3.12 -8.82 -2.91
C THR A 19 -2.83 -10.29 -3.18
N VAL A 20 -1.89 -10.91 -2.44
CA VAL A 20 -1.67 -12.36 -2.56
C VAL A 20 -2.74 -13.18 -1.82
N THR A 21 -3.44 -12.54 -0.88
CA THR A 21 -4.42 -13.17 0.01
C THR A 21 -5.84 -12.70 -0.32
N LEU A 22 -6.62 -13.53 -1.02
CA LEU A 22 -8.06 -13.30 -1.15
C LEU A 22 -8.80 -13.95 0.02
N GLY A 23 -9.46 -13.13 0.85
CA GLY A 23 -10.16 -13.61 2.04
C GLY A 23 -9.25 -13.65 3.26
N VAL A 24 -9.39 -14.68 4.10
CA VAL A 24 -8.53 -14.92 5.27
C VAL A 24 -7.61 -16.08 4.96
N ASP A 25 -6.30 -15.86 5.08
CA ASP A 25 -5.30 -16.90 4.87
C ASP A 25 -5.47 -18.03 5.92
N PRO A 26 -5.69 -19.29 5.51
CA PRO A 26 -5.82 -20.43 6.42
C PRO A 26 -4.60 -20.63 7.33
N GLY A 27 -3.42 -20.14 6.95
CA GLY A 27 -2.18 -20.22 7.73
C GLY A 27 -2.20 -19.43 9.04
N PHE A 28 -3.12 -18.47 9.20
CA PHE A 28 -3.32 -17.72 10.44
C PHE A 28 -4.05 -18.52 11.54
N SER A 29 -4.52 -19.74 11.26
CA SER A 29 -5.15 -20.60 12.28
C SER A 29 -4.17 -21.13 13.35
N SER A 30 -2.86 -20.94 13.15
CA SER A 30 -1.84 -21.45 14.07
C SER A 30 -1.34 -20.42 15.10
N GLU A 31 -1.72 -19.15 14.94
CA GLU A 31 -1.37 -18.07 15.86
C GLU A 31 -2.52 -17.83 16.85
N THR A 32 -2.28 -18.12 18.13
CA THR A 32 -3.26 -17.99 19.24
C THR A 32 -3.94 -16.61 19.35
N PHE A 33 -3.40 -15.58 18.70
CA PHE A 33 -4.01 -14.25 18.59
C PHE A 33 -5.30 -14.23 17.73
N TYR A 34 -5.44 -15.18 16.81
CA TYR A 34 -6.44 -15.15 15.73
C TYR A 34 -7.68 -16.03 16.00
N ASP A 35 -7.61 -17.05 16.86
CA ASP A 35 -8.69 -18.02 17.09
C ASP A 35 -10.04 -17.42 17.51
N HIS A 36 -10.04 -16.33 18.28
CA HIS A 36 -11.28 -15.73 18.79
C HIS A 36 -11.90 -14.66 17.88
N VAL A 37 -11.16 -14.18 16.87
CA VAL A 37 -11.58 -13.06 16.00
C VAL A 37 -11.78 -13.51 14.54
N LEU A 38 -11.06 -14.54 14.09
CA LEU A 38 -11.02 -14.98 12.69
C LEU A 38 -12.38 -15.31 12.08
N HIS A 39 -13.28 -16.00 12.78
CA HIS A 39 -14.53 -16.43 12.12
C HIS A 39 -15.44 -15.26 11.74
N LYS A 40 -15.56 -14.23 12.59
CA LYS A 40 -16.31 -13.01 12.27
C LYS A 40 -15.55 -12.11 11.31
N ASP A 41 -14.22 -12.04 11.46
CA ASP A 41 -13.39 -11.17 10.62
C ASP A 41 -13.22 -11.72 9.20
N ALA A 42 -13.18 -13.05 9.04
CA ALA A 42 -13.14 -13.72 7.75
C ALA A 42 -14.41 -13.47 6.95
N GLN A 43 -15.58 -13.67 7.56
CA GLN A 43 -16.85 -13.39 6.90
C GLN A 43 -16.93 -11.91 6.49
N ARG A 44 -16.54 -10.99 7.38
CA ARG A 44 -16.49 -9.54 7.10
C ARG A 44 -15.55 -9.21 5.93
N VAL A 45 -14.39 -9.84 5.85
CA VAL A 45 -13.41 -9.61 4.78
C VAL A 45 -13.93 -10.16 3.45
N THR A 46 -14.48 -11.37 3.44
CA THR A 46 -15.10 -11.97 2.26
C THR A 46 -16.28 -11.12 1.75
N GLU A 47 -17.16 -10.66 2.64
CA GLU A 47 -18.27 -9.77 2.29
C GLU A 47 -17.78 -8.45 1.69
N ARG A 48 -16.68 -7.89 2.20
CA ARG A 48 -16.07 -6.67 1.63
C ARG A 48 -15.50 -6.89 0.24
N PHE A 49 -14.86 -8.03 -0.02
CA PHE A 49 -14.38 -8.37 -1.36
C PHE A 49 -15.53 -8.57 -2.35
N GLN A 50 -16.60 -9.25 -1.91
CA GLN A 50 -17.79 -9.42 -2.72
C GLN A 50 -18.47 -8.09 -3.02
N ALA A 51 -18.66 -7.25 -2.00
CA ALA A 51 -19.25 -5.92 -2.16
C ALA A 51 -18.36 -5.00 -3.02
N ALA A 52 -17.03 -5.08 -2.92
CA ALA A 52 -16.10 -4.30 -3.73
C ALA A 52 -16.31 -4.56 -5.23
N LYS A 53 -16.48 -5.84 -5.60
CA LYS A 53 -16.82 -6.25 -6.97
C LYS A 53 -18.15 -5.66 -7.43
N ASP A 54 -19.18 -5.70 -6.58
CA ASP A 54 -20.52 -5.17 -6.89
C ASP A 54 -20.53 -3.65 -7.08
N HIS A 55 -19.54 -2.95 -6.51
CA HIS A 55 -19.44 -1.49 -6.61
C HIS A 55 -18.47 -1.03 -7.71
N GLY A 56 -17.70 -1.94 -8.34
CA GLY A 56 -16.76 -1.61 -9.42
C GLY A 56 -15.28 -1.52 -9.01
N VAL A 57 -14.92 -1.93 -7.78
CA VAL A 57 -13.51 -2.08 -7.40
C VAL A 57 -13.03 -3.41 -7.95
N VAL A 58 -12.03 -3.36 -8.83
CA VAL A 58 -11.35 -4.56 -9.35
C VAL A 58 -10.32 -5.00 -8.30
N VAL A 59 -10.57 -6.17 -7.70
CA VAL A 59 -9.65 -6.85 -6.80
C VAL A 59 -9.08 -8.09 -7.51
N GLU A 60 -7.76 -8.21 -7.56
CA GLU A 60 -7.05 -9.31 -8.19
C GLU A 60 -6.15 -10.03 -7.20
N GLN A 61 -6.19 -11.36 -7.22
CA GLN A 61 -5.19 -12.16 -6.51
C GLN A 61 -3.89 -12.17 -7.31
N GLY A 62 -2.78 -11.81 -6.70
CA GLY A 62 -1.49 -11.90 -7.35
C GLY A 62 -0.40 -11.12 -6.65
N THR A 63 0.79 -11.21 -7.24
CA THR A 63 1.95 -10.39 -6.87
C THR A 63 2.25 -9.41 -8.00
N ALA A 64 2.54 -8.16 -7.64
CA ALA A 64 3.14 -7.21 -8.56
C ALA A 64 4.67 -7.34 -8.46
N SER A 65 5.38 -7.40 -9.57
CA SER A 65 6.83 -7.22 -9.59
C SER A 65 7.20 -5.75 -9.42
N ILE A 66 8.46 -5.46 -9.11
CA ILE A 66 8.94 -4.08 -9.09
C ILE A 66 8.77 -3.42 -10.48
N ASN A 67 8.95 -4.18 -11.56
CA ASN A 67 8.80 -3.66 -12.93
C ASN A 67 7.35 -3.31 -13.26
N ASP A 68 6.37 -4.05 -12.73
CA ASP A 68 4.95 -3.72 -12.88
C ASP A 68 4.64 -2.37 -12.20
N ILE A 69 5.20 -2.17 -11.00
CA ILE A 69 5.08 -0.91 -10.25
C ILE A 69 5.71 0.24 -11.04
N LEU A 70 6.92 0.07 -11.55
CA LEU A 70 7.62 1.11 -12.31
C LEU A 70 6.90 1.44 -13.62
N SER A 71 6.41 0.42 -14.33
CA SER A 71 5.64 0.59 -15.58
C SER A 71 4.35 1.37 -15.33
N HIS A 72 3.62 1.03 -14.26
CA HIS A 72 2.41 1.75 -13.87
C HIS A 72 2.70 3.20 -13.46
N LEU A 73 3.74 3.43 -12.65
CA LEU A 73 4.16 4.78 -12.26
C LEU A 73 4.52 5.67 -13.46
N TYR A 74 5.05 5.05 -14.53
CA TYR A 74 5.42 5.76 -15.75
C TYR A 74 4.21 6.07 -16.65
N GLN A 75 3.28 5.13 -16.79
CA GLN A 75 2.22 5.19 -17.79
C GLN A 75 0.89 5.75 -17.25
N GLU A 76 0.57 5.51 -15.98
CA GLU A 76 -0.80 5.59 -15.50
C GLU A 76 -0.98 6.54 -14.31
N GLY A 77 -0.06 6.47 -13.34
CA GLY A 77 -0.17 7.32 -12.15
C GLY A 77 0.40 6.72 -10.86
N PRO A 78 0.06 7.33 -9.71
CA PRO A 78 0.60 6.94 -8.42
C PRO A 78 0.08 5.59 -7.95
N VAL A 79 0.75 5.03 -6.96
CA VAL A 79 0.44 3.72 -6.37
C VAL A 79 0.34 3.86 -4.86
N ILE A 80 -0.75 3.38 -4.25
CA ILE A 80 -0.82 3.23 -2.79
C ILE A 80 -0.28 1.85 -2.45
N LEU A 81 0.67 1.79 -1.52
CA LEU A 81 1.39 0.56 -1.20
C LEU A 81 1.45 0.33 0.32
N LEU A 82 1.09 -0.87 0.77
CA LEU A 82 1.32 -1.29 2.14
C LEU A 82 2.77 -1.77 2.31
N THR A 83 3.40 -1.35 3.41
CA THR A 83 4.79 -1.71 3.73
C THR A 83 4.95 -2.02 5.21
N ASN A 84 5.96 -2.80 5.57
CA ASN A 84 6.44 -2.86 6.95
C ASN A 84 7.20 -1.56 7.30
N ALA A 85 6.66 -0.79 8.25
CA ALA A 85 7.19 0.49 8.70
C ALA A 85 8.66 0.42 9.16
N HIS A 86 9.06 -0.70 9.78
CA HIS A 86 10.43 -0.89 10.27
C HIS A 86 11.46 -1.07 9.16
N LEU A 87 11.02 -1.44 7.95
CA LEU A 87 11.88 -1.60 6.78
C LEU A 87 11.81 -0.39 5.83
N LEU A 88 10.85 0.52 6.04
CA LEU A 88 10.66 1.72 5.24
C LEU A 88 11.66 2.81 5.62
N VAL A 89 12.90 2.69 5.14
CA VAL A 89 14.00 3.61 5.45
C VAL A 89 14.24 4.59 4.31
N CYS A 90 13.91 5.87 4.52
CA CYS A 90 14.11 6.93 3.54
C CYS A 90 15.59 7.39 3.47
N VAL A 91 16.23 7.32 2.31
CA VAL A 91 17.63 7.75 2.12
C VAL A 91 17.84 9.23 2.44
N LYS A 92 16.85 10.09 2.13
CA LYS A 92 16.91 11.54 2.41
C LYS A 92 16.68 11.88 3.89
N CYS A 93 15.80 11.15 4.58
CA CYS A 93 15.38 11.52 5.94
C CYS A 93 16.28 10.94 7.05
N VAL A 94 17.15 9.98 6.74
CA VAL A 94 18.04 9.33 7.72
C VAL A 94 19.10 10.28 8.31
N ARG A 95 19.36 11.44 7.69
CA ARG A 95 20.37 12.40 8.17
C ARG A 95 20.06 13.13 9.50
N GLY A 96 18.98 12.79 10.20
CA GLY A 96 18.62 13.42 11.48
C GLY A 96 17.96 12.51 12.52
N ALA A 97 17.86 11.21 12.28
CA ALA A 97 17.35 10.27 13.29
C ALA A 97 18.56 9.65 14.01
N MET A 98 18.75 10.01 15.29
CA MET A 98 19.65 9.24 16.16
C MET A 98 19.27 7.76 16.05
N PRO A 99 20.24 6.85 15.81
CA PRO A 99 19.98 5.43 15.90
C PRO A 99 19.60 5.18 17.35
N GLN A 100 18.30 5.02 17.62
CA GLN A 100 17.84 4.63 18.94
C GLN A 100 18.61 3.36 19.33
N LEU A 101 19.31 3.46 20.45
CA LEU A 101 20.09 2.44 21.12
C LEU A 101 19.37 1.08 21.09
N ARG A 102 19.69 0.23 20.11
CA ARG A 102 19.18 -1.16 19.99
C ARG A 102 20.26 -2.19 20.33
N SER A 103 21.16 -1.87 21.25
CA SER A 103 22.29 -2.75 21.60
C SER A 103 22.03 -3.70 22.77
N CYS A 104 20.82 -3.81 23.31
CA CYS A 104 20.48 -4.83 24.30
C CYS A 104 19.08 -5.37 23.99
N PHE A 105 18.94 -6.70 23.93
CA PHE A 105 17.76 -7.52 23.60
C PHE A 105 17.61 -7.97 22.12
N PRO A 106 17.57 -9.30 21.86
CA PRO A 106 17.29 -9.87 20.55
C PRO A 106 15.78 -9.83 20.25
N CYS A 107 15.20 -8.63 20.25
CA CYS A 107 13.78 -8.44 19.92
C CYS A 107 13.68 -7.82 18.54
N THR A 108 13.46 -8.63 17.51
CA THR A 108 12.97 -8.13 16.24
C THR A 108 11.59 -7.50 16.49
N PRO A 109 11.38 -6.21 16.21
CA PRO A 109 10.08 -5.60 16.46
C PRO A 109 9.01 -6.31 15.61
N PRO A 110 7.79 -6.48 16.15
CA PRO A 110 6.70 -7.11 15.41
C PRO A 110 6.37 -6.31 14.15
N TYR A 111 5.70 -6.96 13.19
CA TYR A 111 5.21 -6.29 12.00
C TYR A 111 4.39 -5.05 12.35
N GLN A 112 4.67 -3.94 11.65
CA GLN A 112 3.89 -2.72 11.72
C GLN A 112 3.54 -2.27 10.31
N GLY A 113 2.27 -2.41 9.91
CA GLY A 113 1.78 -1.98 8.61
C GLY A 113 1.79 -0.45 8.46
N HIS A 114 2.23 0.04 7.30
CA HIS A 114 2.24 1.46 6.97
C HIS A 114 2.01 1.71 5.48
N TYR A 115 0.95 2.45 5.16
CA TYR A 115 0.61 2.84 3.80
C TYR A 115 1.41 4.06 3.35
N VAL A 116 1.95 4.00 2.13
CA VAL A 116 2.63 5.10 1.46
C VAL A 116 2.09 5.31 0.04
N LEU A 117 2.29 6.50 -0.51
CA LEU A 117 1.95 6.82 -1.89
C LEU A 117 3.22 6.91 -2.72
N LEU A 118 3.45 5.96 -3.63
CA LEU A 118 4.50 6.03 -4.62
C LEU A 118 4.09 7.01 -5.72
N VAL A 119 4.99 7.91 -6.10
CA VAL A 119 4.69 9.04 -7.00
C VAL A 119 5.67 9.18 -8.16
N GLY A 120 6.67 8.30 -8.25
CA GLY A 120 7.65 8.31 -9.33
C GLY A 120 8.89 7.50 -8.98
N PHE A 121 9.87 7.49 -9.88
CA PHE A 121 11.11 6.75 -9.70
C PHE A 121 12.28 7.38 -10.45
N ASP A 122 13.48 6.92 -10.13
CA ASP A 122 14.73 7.24 -10.79
C ASP A 122 15.43 5.92 -11.14
N MET A 123 15.46 5.60 -12.44
CA MET A 123 16.10 4.39 -12.94
C MET A 123 17.61 4.40 -12.76
N LYS A 124 18.26 5.56 -12.93
CA LYS A 124 19.72 5.68 -12.86
C LYS A 124 20.23 5.29 -11.47
N ASN A 125 19.53 5.73 -10.44
CA ASN A 125 19.87 5.42 -9.06
C ASN A 125 19.14 4.18 -8.51
N SER A 126 18.19 3.60 -9.25
CA SER A 126 17.31 2.52 -8.77
C SER A 126 16.52 2.90 -7.51
N HIS A 127 15.89 4.06 -7.52
CA HIS A 127 15.14 4.62 -6.38
C HIS A 127 13.68 4.92 -6.73
N ILE A 128 12.79 4.72 -5.78
CA ILE A 128 11.39 5.17 -5.85
C ILE A 128 11.21 6.43 -5.01
N TYR A 129 10.37 7.34 -5.51
CA TYR A 129 9.89 8.52 -4.80
C TYR A 129 8.52 8.24 -4.22
N TYR A 130 8.32 8.60 -2.95
CA TYR A 130 7.06 8.37 -2.27
C TYR A 130 6.72 9.47 -1.29
N ARG A 131 5.42 9.67 -1.04
CA ARG A 131 4.89 10.47 0.05
C ARG A 131 4.54 9.56 1.22
N ASN A 132 4.95 9.98 2.41
CA ASN A 132 4.66 9.26 3.64
C ASN A 132 3.67 10.10 4.47
N PRO A 133 2.43 9.62 4.71
CA PRO A 133 1.43 10.36 5.46
C PRO A 133 1.83 10.74 6.90
N SER A 134 2.75 9.99 7.52
CA SER A 134 3.29 10.30 8.85
C SER A 134 4.19 11.53 8.88
N PHE A 135 4.47 12.09 7.71
CA PHE A 135 5.29 13.26 7.51
C PHE A 135 4.49 14.33 6.75
N GLY A 136 4.81 15.62 6.99
CA GLY A 136 4.22 16.72 6.21
C GLY A 136 4.52 16.62 4.70
N ASN A 137 4.21 17.68 3.94
CA ASN A 137 4.32 17.73 2.48
C ASN A 137 5.79 17.59 1.97
N ARG A 138 6.35 16.38 2.02
CA ARG A 138 7.71 16.03 1.60
C ARG A 138 7.72 14.80 0.70
N ILE A 139 8.70 14.74 -0.21
CA ILE A 139 8.96 13.57 -1.05
C ILE A 139 10.14 12.80 -0.47
N CYS A 140 9.86 11.59 0.01
CA CYS A 140 10.84 10.61 0.48
C CYS A 140 11.38 9.77 -0.68
N THR A 141 12.48 9.06 -0.43
CA THR A 141 13.08 8.16 -1.43
C THR A 141 13.66 6.91 -0.81
N ILE A 142 13.55 5.77 -1.50
CA ILE A 142 13.99 4.45 -1.06
C ILE A 142 14.49 3.66 -2.28
N SER A 143 15.45 2.75 -2.11
CA SER A 143 15.90 1.90 -3.22
C SER A 143 14.83 0.88 -3.60
N PHE A 144 14.82 0.46 -4.87
CA PHE A 144 13.92 -0.59 -5.37
C PHE A 144 13.93 -1.84 -4.49
N SER A 145 15.13 -2.35 -4.19
CA SER A 145 15.31 -3.56 -3.38
C SER A 145 14.77 -3.43 -1.95
N LYS A 146 14.96 -2.28 -1.30
CA LYS A 146 14.48 -2.05 0.07
C LYS A 146 12.98 -1.89 0.11
N LEU A 147 12.39 -1.22 -0.87
CA LEU A 147 10.93 -1.14 -1.00
C LEU A 147 10.33 -2.52 -1.23
N ASP A 148 10.91 -3.30 -2.15
CA ASP A 148 10.41 -4.64 -2.48
C ASP A 148 10.44 -5.55 -1.25
N LYS A 149 11.53 -5.52 -0.48
CA LYS A 149 11.62 -6.21 0.81
C LYS A 149 10.54 -5.74 1.81
N ALA A 150 10.32 -4.43 1.92
CA ALA A 150 9.37 -3.86 2.87
C ALA A 150 7.91 -4.21 2.55
N ARG A 151 7.54 -4.23 1.26
CA ARG A 151 6.17 -4.53 0.80
C ARG A 151 5.83 -6.01 0.68
N ARG A 152 6.85 -6.88 0.64
CA ARG A 152 6.70 -8.35 0.61
C ARG A 152 6.89 -8.98 1.99
N SER A 153 7.00 -8.16 3.03
CA SER A 153 7.16 -8.65 4.39
C SER A 153 5.88 -9.32 4.87
N TYR A 154 6.01 -10.37 5.69
CA TYR A 154 4.87 -11.02 6.32
C TYR A 154 3.92 -10.01 6.99
N GLY A 155 2.61 -10.20 6.80
CA GLY A 155 1.55 -9.31 7.28
C GLY A 155 1.17 -8.16 6.36
N THR A 156 1.89 -7.94 5.25
CA THR A 156 1.53 -6.93 4.24
C THR A 156 0.58 -7.46 3.17
N ASP A 157 0.49 -8.78 3.00
CA ASP A 157 -0.25 -9.46 1.92
C ASP A 157 0.07 -8.95 0.50
N GLU A 158 1.22 -8.27 0.36
CA GLU A 158 1.60 -7.50 -0.84
C GLU A 158 0.54 -6.51 -1.32
N ASP A 159 -0.28 -5.98 -0.40
CA ASP A 159 -1.38 -5.07 -0.70
C ASP A 159 -0.92 -3.83 -1.46
N ILE A 160 -1.45 -3.68 -2.67
CA ILE A 160 -1.11 -2.61 -3.60
C ILE A 160 -2.35 -2.11 -4.34
N ILE A 161 -2.52 -0.80 -4.43
CA ILE A 161 -3.59 -0.16 -5.19
C ILE A 161 -2.96 0.70 -6.28
N PHE A 162 -3.18 0.27 -7.52
CA PHE A 162 -2.81 0.99 -8.73
C PHE A 162 -3.88 2.03 -9.06
N ILE A 163 -3.48 3.30 -9.19
CA ILE A 163 -4.39 4.39 -9.56
C ILE A 163 -4.18 4.72 -11.04
N TYR A 164 -5.24 4.67 -11.83
CA TYR A 164 -5.22 4.89 -13.28
C TYR A 164 -5.69 6.30 -13.64
N ASN A 165 -5.29 6.76 -14.82
CA ASN A 165 -5.71 8.03 -15.40
C ASN A 165 -5.51 9.22 -14.46
N TYR A 166 -4.43 9.20 -13.66
CA TYR A 166 -4.11 10.33 -12.81
C TYR A 166 -3.48 11.44 -13.65
N HIS A 167 -4.32 12.27 -14.25
CA HIS A 167 -3.90 13.57 -14.74
C HIS A 167 -3.94 14.51 -13.54
N PRO A 168 -2.80 15.03 -13.03
CA PRO A 168 -2.87 16.16 -12.12
C PRO A 168 -3.68 17.22 -12.86
N CYS A 169 -4.81 17.64 -12.28
CA CYS A 169 -5.70 18.62 -12.90
C CYS A 169 -4.84 19.70 -13.58
N GLU A 170 -4.89 19.76 -14.90
CA GLU A 170 -4.46 20.95 -15.61
C GLU A 170 -5.24 22.08 -14.95
N CYS A 171 -4.51 23.05 -14.41
CA CYS A 171 -5.09 24.23 -13.79
C CYS A 171 -6.18 24.74 -14.74
N ILE A 172 -7.44 24.76 -14.28
CA ILE A 172 -8.48 25.51 -14.96
C ILE A 172 -7.95 26.94 -15.02
N SER A 173 -7.52 27.34 -16.21
CA SER A 173 -7.12 28.71 -16.50
C SER A 173 -8.29 29.61 -16.09
N PRO A 174 -8.09 30.65 -15.27
CA PRO A 174 -9.11 31.65 -15.12
C PRO A 174 -9.30 32.34 -16.47
N ASN A 175 -10.50 32.21 -17.04
CA ASN A 175 -11.00 33.19 -18.02
C ASN A 175 -11.27 34.52 -17.31
#